data_AF-A0A8S3ZZ67-F1
#
_entry.id   AF-A0A8S3ZZ67-F1
#
_cell.length_a   1.000
_cell.length_b   1.000
_cell.length_c   1.000
_cell.angle_alpha   90.00
_cell.angle_beta   90.00
_cell.angle_gamma   90.00
#
_symmetry.space_group_name_H-M   'P 1'
#
loop_
_entity.id
_entity.type
_entity.pdbx_description
1 polymer ?
#
loop_
_entity_poly.entity_id
_entity_poly.type
_entity_poly.pdbx_seq_one_letter_code
_entity_poly.pdbx_strand_id
1 'polypeptide(L)'
;MSLLPPTIRRTWCRLSYAMRCLSSFQPDYNYGLSGKGKSRSSLPASSAPQVQGEVLFGLHPIALALQANKRKAFHCVYLDQKFESAENRNSVIDQICELASQRNLPVHFVARNLLDHLSGSRPHQGVCLEVEELQVPEWNTSDVLMRSTSLPLWLLLHNVQDPMNFGAILRTAHYLGVDQVVVPSSD
;
A
#
# COMPACT_ATOMS: atom_id res chain seq x y z
N MET A 1 6.33 11.60 -41.90
CA MET A 1 6.12 11.95 -40.47
C MET A 1 6.36 10.69 -39.66
N SER A 2 7.61 10.41 -39.31
CA SER A 2 8.01 9.25 -38.52
C SER A 2 9.01 9.72 -37.47
N LEU A 3 8.56 9.73 -36.22
CA LEU A 3 9.31 10.16 -35.05
C LEU A 3 10.37 9.09 -34.69
N LEU A 4 11.63 9.48 -34.88
CA LEU A 4 12.91 9.07 -34.28
C LEU A 4 13.06 7.69 -33.58
N PRO A 5 14.12 6.94 -33.94
CA PRO A 5 15.04 6.25 -33.01
C PRO A 5 16.46 6.88 -33.11
N PRO A 6 17.54 6.40 -32.46
CA PRO A 6 17.73 5.67 -31.20
C PRO A 6 18.84 6.31 -30.32
N THR A 7 18.65 6.57 -29.02
CA THR A 7 19.82 6.78 -28.12
C THR A 7 19.45 6.72 -26.65
N ILE A 8 19.95 5.71 -25.94
CA ILE A 8 20.76 5.89 -24.73
C ILE A 8 21.78 4.75 -24.74
N ARG A 9 23.05 5.14 -24.89
CA ARG A 9 24.20 4.24 -24.94
C ARG A 9 24.52 3.71 -23.55
N ARG A 10 24.96 2.45 -23.53
CA ARG A 10 25.53 1.66 -22.43
C ARG A 10 26.43 2.48 -21.49
N THR A 11 26.23 2.31 -20.19
CA THR A 11 27.32 2.31 -19.19
C THR A 11 26.90 1.40 -18.03
N TRP A 12 27.79 0.47 -17.69
CA TRP A 12 27.61 -0.51 -16.63
C TRP A 12 28.11 0.08 -15.31
N CYS A 13 27.28 0.04 -14.26
CA CYS A 13 27.75 0.17 -12.89
C CYS A 13 27.50 -1.15 -12.17
N ARG A 14 28.60 -1.83 -11.82
CA ARG A 14 28.60 -3.02 -10.96
C ARG A 14 28.57 -2.50 -9.51
N LEU A 15 27.41 -2.59 -8.85
CA LEU A 15 27.33 -2.35 -7.40
C LEU A 15 27.19 -3.69 -6.68
N SER A 16 28.12 -3.93 -5.76
CA SER A 16 28.10 -5.02 -4.78
C SER A 16 27.74 -4.42 -3.44
N TYR A 17 26.60 -4.76 -2.85
CA TYR A 17 26.33 -4.47 -1.43
C TYR A 17 25.47 -5.57 -0.78
N ALA A 18 25.83 -5.90 0.46
CA ALA A 18 25.19 -6.91 1.30
C ALA A 18 23.91 -6.34 1.94
N MET A 19 22.90 -7.20 2.10
CA MET A 19 21.53 -6.85 2.52
C MET A 19 21.22 -7.35 3.94
N ARG A 20 20.56 -6.51 4.75
CA ARG A 20 19.84 -6.91 5.97
C ARG A 20 18.64 -6.00 6.22
N CYS A 21 17.53 -6.60 6.66
CA CYS A 21 16.19 -6.03 6.77
C CYS A 21 15.95 -5.16 8.03
N LEU A 22 15.11 -4.11 7.92
CA LEU A 22 14.65 -3.28 9.04
C LEU A 22 13.12 -3.10 9.00
N SER A 23 12.44 -3.72 9.96
CA SER A 23 10.97 -3.86 10.05
C SER A 23 10.30 -2.88 11.02
N SER A 24 10.88 -1.69 11.29
CA SER A 24 10.44 -0.87 12.44
C SER A 24 10.27 0.64 12.23
N PHE A 25 10.16 1.15 11.00
CA PHE A 25 10.02 2.60 10.78
C PHE A 25 8.55 3.04 10.72
N GLN A 26 8.10 3.85 11.69
CA GLN A 26 6.84 4.58 11.65
C GLN A 26 7.12 6.09 11.63
N PRO A 27 6.87 6.82 10.52
CA PRO A 27 7.12 8.26 10.47
C PRO A 27 6.00 9.08 11.13
N ASP A 28 6.41 10.04 11.97
CA ASP A 28 5.56 11.00 12.71
C ASP A 28 5.08 12.21 11.88
N TYR A 29 5.07 12.14 10.54
CA TYR A 29 4.71 13.30 9.72
C TYR A 29 3.19 13.46 9.55
N ASN A 30 2.71 14.68 9.81
CA ASN A 30 1.35 15.11 9.50
C ASN A 30 1.30 15.65 8.06
N TYR A 31 0.83 14.81 7.15
CA TYR A 31 0.87 14.82 5.68
C TYR A 31 0.30 16.04 4.92
N GLY A 32 0.44 17.27 5.39
CA GLY A 32 -0.03 18.46 4.64
C GLY A 32 -1.54 18.46 4.32
N LEU A 33 -2.30 17.55 4.92
CA LEU A 33 -3.75 17.57 4.91
C LEU A 33 -4.14 18.79 5.75
N SER A 34 -4.68 19.82 5.09
CA SER A 34 -5.24 20.98 5.77
C SER A 34 -6.41 20.54 6.63
N GLY A 35 -6.11 20.23 7.88
CA GLY A 35 -7.06 19.91 8.92
C GLY A 35 -6.28 19.75 10.21
N LYS A 36 -6.58 20.58 11.21
CA LYS A 36 -6.31 20.18 12.60
C LYS A 36 -6.93 18.79 12.73
N GLY A 37 -6.12 17.75 12.92
CA GLY A 37 -6.62 16.41 13.22
C GLY A 37 -7.70 16.61 14.28
N LYS A 38 -8.95 16.27 13.94
CA LYS A 38 -10.08 16.63 14.80
C LYS A 38 -9.80 15.97 16.14
N SER A 39 -9.45 16.77 17.15
CA SER A 39 -9.45 16.35 18.54
C SER A 39 -10.89 15.97 18.87
N ARG A 40 -11.23 14.70 18.69
CA ARG A 40 -12.53 14.15 19.01
C ARG A 40 -12.31 12.83 19.72
N SER A 41 -12.66 12.85 21.00
CA SER A 41 -12.87 11.71 21.91
C SER A 41 -12.15 10.44 21.48
N SER A 42 -10.94 10.25 21.99
CA SER A 42 -10.31 8.93 21.97
C SER A 42 -11.29 7.91 22.53
N LEU A 43 -11.64 6.91 21.72
CA LEU A 43 -12.30 5.71 22.25
C LEU A 43 -11.46 5.20 23.42
N PRO A 44 -12.06 4.85 24.57
CA PRO A 44 -11.32 4.25 25.67
C PRO A 44 -10.62 2.99 25.14
N ALA A 45 -9.31 2.87 25.41
CA ALA A 45 -8.44 1.81 24.88
C ALA A 45 -8.99 0.38 25.10
N SER A 46 -9.86 0.19 26.09
CA SER A 46 -10.54 -1.07 26.39
C SER A 46 -11.64 -1.48 25.41
N SER A 47 -12.00 -0.64 24.44
CA SER A 47 -13.12 -0.87 23.50
C SER A 47 -12.68 -1.03 22.03
N ALA A 48 -11.40 -0.83 21.74
CA ALA A 48 -10.85 -1.03 20.42
C ALA A 48 -10.55 -2.52 20.16
N PRO A 49 -10.89 -3.06 18.98
CA PRO A 49 -10.52 -4.42 18.60
C PRO A 49 -8.99 -4.54 18.57
N GLN A 50 -8.49 -5.66 19.07
CA GLN A 50 -7.07 -5.98 19.02
C GLN A 50 -6.70 -6.38 17.59
N VAL A 51 -6.02 -5.48 16.88
CA VAL A 51 -5.62 -5.68 15.48
C VAL A 51 -4.49 -6.71 15.41
N GLN A 52 -4.66 -7.72 14.57
CA GLN A 52 -3.64 -8.71 14.22
C GLN A 52 -2.92 -8.24 12.94
N GLY A 53 -1.75 -7.62 13.08
CA GLY A 53 -0.95 -7.11 11.96
C GLY A 53 -1.14 -5.62 11.68
N GLU A 54 -1.37 -5.25 10.44
CA GLU A 54 -1.50 -3.87 9.95
C GLU A 54 -2.94 -3.51 9.55
N VAL A 55 -3.27 -2.22 9.65
CA VAL A 55 -4.52 -1.67 9.12
C VAL A 55 -4.24 -0.88 7.84
N LEU A 56 -4.82 -1.35 6.73
CA LEU A 56 -4.95 -0.57 5.51
C LEU A 56 -6.22 0.27 5.56
N PHE A 57 -6.18 1.48 5.01
CA PHE A 57 -7.32 2.40 4.99
C PHE A 57 -7.43 3.13 3.65
N GLY A 58 -8.65 3.54 3.30
CA GLY A 58 -8.97 4.17 2.02
C GLY A 58 -9.44 3.17 0.95
N LEU A 59 -10.28 3.66 0.04
CA LEU A 59 -10.99 2.81 -0.93
C LEU A 59 -10.04 2.07 -1.88
N HIS A 60 -9.20 2.81 -2.60
CA HIS A 60 -8.32 2.24 -3.61
C HIS A 60 -7.17 1.38 -3.06
N PRO A 61 -6.47 1.78 -1.98
CA PRO A 61 -5.44 0.92 -1.38
C PRO A 61 -5.97 -0.45 -0.99
N ILE A 62 -7.17 -0.50 -0.42
CA ILE A 62 -7.83 -1.75 0.01
C ILE A 62 -8.24 -2.60 -1.20
N ALA A 63 -8.91 -1.99 -2.19
CA ALA A 63 -9.30 -2.69 -3.42
C ALA A 63 -8.08 -3.31 -4.12
N LEU A 64 -6.99 -2.55 -4.25
CA LEU A 64 -5.74 -3.02 -4.87
C LEU A 64 -5.06 -4.11 -4.02
N ALA A 65 -5.04 -3.98 -2.70
CA ALA A 65 -4.46 -4.99 -1.82
C ALA A 65 -5.19 -6.33 -1.92
N LEU A 66 -6.53 -6.29 -1.94
CA LEU A 66 -7.36 -7.48 -2.14
C LEU A 66 -7.08 -8.10 -3.52
N GLN A 67 -7.04 -7.30 -4.59
CA GLN A 67 -6.76 -7.78 -5.95
C GLN A 67 -5.36 -8.38 -6.12
N ALA A 68 -4.33 -7.72 -5.60
CA ALA A 68 -2.92 -8.11 -5.80
C ALA A 68 -2.56 -9.41 -5.07
N ASN A 69 -3.26 -9.72 -3.97
CA ASN A 69 -3.10 -10.94 -3.18
C ASN A 69 -1.63 -11.24 -2.81
N LYS A 70 -0.90 -10.19 -2.39
CA LYS A 70 0.53 -10.28 -2.01
C LYS A 70 0.76 -10.43 -0.50
N ARG A 71 -0.29 -10.27 0.30
CA ARG A 71 -0.24 -10.43 1.76
C ARG A 71 -0.62 -11.86 2.13
N LYS A 72 -0.02 -12.39 3.20
CA LYS A 72 -0.18 -13.79 3.63
C LYS A 72 -1.61 -14.08 4.11
N ALA A 73 -2.20 -13.16 4.85
CA ALA A 73 -3.56 -13.27 5.34
C ALA A 73 -4.27 -11.93 5.38
N PHE A 74 -5.59 -12.01 5.27
CA PHE A 74 -6.54 -10.93 5.42
C PHE A 74 -7.49 -11.36 6.53
N HIS A 75 -7.75 -10.48 7.49
CA HIS A 75 -8.50 -10.85 8.70
C HIS A 75 -9.96 -10.40 8.60
N CYS A 76 -10.20 -9.11 8.35
CA CYS A 76 -11.55 -8.57 8.19
C CYS A 76 -11.57 -7.19 7.52
N VAL A 77 -12.74 -6.83 6.97
CA VAL A 77 -13.03 -5.48 6.45
C VAL A 77 -13.95 -4.76 7.43
N TYR A 78 -13.61 -3.53 7.78
CA TYR A 78 -14.47 -2.62 8.53
C TYR A 78 -15.03 -1.55 7.59
N LEU A 79 -16.35 -1.42 7.54
CA LEU A 79 -17.06 -0.41 6.76
C LEU A 79 -17.83 0.54 7.67
N ASP A 80 -17.96 1.79 7.26
CA ASP A 80 -18.84 2.75 7.92
C ASP A 80 -20.29 2.26 7.85
N GLN A 81 -21.02 2.33 8.97
CA GLN A 81 -22.45 1.96 9.08
C GLN A 81 -23.33 2.53 7.97
N LYS A 82 -23.02 3.72 7.45
CA LYS A 82 -23.79 4.30 6.33
C LYS A 82 -23.81 3.40 5.08
N PHE A 83 -22.80 2.56 4.89
CA PHE A 83 -22.69 1.63 3.77
C PHE A 83 -23.43 0.31 4.01
N GLU A 84 -24.10 0.13 5.15
CA GLU A 84 -24.96 -1.03 5.36
C GLU A 84 -26.07 -1.07 4.31
N SER A 85 -26.71 0.07 4.04
CA SER A 85 -27.64 0.26 2.92
C SER A 85 -26.90 0.32 1.58
N ALA A 86 -27.31 -0.53 0.64
CA ALA A 86 -26.72 -0.60 -0.71
C ALA A 86 -26.80 0.73 -1.49
N GLU A 87 -27.84 1.53 -1.25
CA GLU A 87 -28.06 2.84 -1.90
C GLU A 87 -26.94 3.86 -1.62
N ASN A 88 -26.24 3.72 -0.50
CA ASN A 88 -25.16 4.61 -0.09
C ASN A 88 -23.79 4.14 -0.57
N ARG A 89 -23.71 2.96 -1.19
CA ARG A 89 -22.45 2.39 -1.67
C ARG A 89 -22.08 3.02 -3.01
N ASN A 90 -20.78 3.18 -3.21
CA ASN A 90 -20.24 3.48 -4.52
C ASN A 90 -19.69 2.18 -5.14
N SER A 91 -19.38 2.23 -6.44
CA SER A 91 -18.88 1.07 -7.18
C SER A 91 -17.62 0.43 -6.58
N VAL A 92 -16.77 1.23 -5.92
CA VAL A 92 -15.54 0.74 -5.29
C VAL A 92 -15.84 -0.01 -3.99
N ILE A 93 -16.81 0.46 -3.19
CA ILE A 93 -17.27 -0.26 -1.98
C ILE A 93 -17.90 -1.59 -2.39
N ASP A 94 -18.73 -1.61 -3.44
CA ASP A 94 -19.32 -2.85 -3.93
C ASP A 94 -18.25 -3.83 -4.41
N GLN A 95 -17.23 -3.34 -5.11
CA GLN A 95 -16.06 -4.14 -5.49
C GLN A 95 -15.29 -4.69 -4.27
N ILE A 96 -15.11 -3.90 -3.21
CA ILE A 96 -14.45 -4.35 -1.97
C ILE A 96 -15.30 -5.45 -1.30
N CYS A 97 -16.62 -5.27 -1.21
CA CYS A 97 -17.54 -6.27 -0.66
C CYS A 97 -17.50 -7.57 -1.46
N GLU A 98 -17.47 -7.48 -2.80
CA GLU A 98 -17.35 -8.64 -3.69
C GLU A 98 -16.02 -9.38 -3.47
N LEU A 99 -14.90 -8.65 -3.48
CA LEU A 99 -13.56 -9.22 -3.24
C LEU A 99 -13.43 -9.84 -1.85
N ALA A 100 -14.07 -9.25 -0.84
CA ALA A 100 -14.14 -9.80 0.51
C ALA A 100 -14.96 -11.09 0.53
N SER A 101 -16.13 -11.10 -0.10
CA SER A 101 -17.00 -12.28 -0.20
C SER A 101 -16.30 -13.44 -0.92
N GLN A 102 -15.59 -13.18 -2.01
CA GLN A 102 -14.82 -14.20 -2.75
C GLN A 102 -13.74 -14.87 -1.88
N ARG A 103 -13.29 -14.20 -0.81
CA ARG A 103 -12.26 -14.68 0.12
C ARG A 103 -12.84 -15.20 1.43
N ASN A 104 -14.15 -15.22 1.59
CA ASN A 104 -14.82 -15.47 2.87
C ASN A 104 -14.33 -14.55 3.99
N LEU A 105 -14.00 -13.29 3.66
CA LEU A 105 -13.59 -12.30 4.64
C LEU A 105 -14.80 -11.68 5.32
N PRO A 106 -14.84 -11.65 6.66
CA PRO A 106 -15.92 -11.00 7.38
C PRO A 106 -15.89 -9.49 7.12
N VAL A 107 -17.08 -8.93 6.90
CA VAL A 107 -17.32 -7.50 6.71
C VAL A 107 -18.13 -6.99 7.91
N HIS A 108 -17.57 -6.04 8.65
CA HIS A 108 -18.19 -5.45 9.83
C HIS A 108 -18.60 -4.01 9.55
N PHE A 109 -19.89 -3.70 9.73
CA PHE A 109 -20.39 -2.32 9.71
C PHE A 109 -20.22 -1.69 11.08
N VAL A 110 -19.38 -0.66 11.17
CA VAL A 110 -18.93 -0.07 12.43
C VAL A 110 -19.12 1.44 12.45
N ALA A 111 -19.19 1.99 13.66
CA ALA A 111 -19.26 3.43 13.85
C ALA A 111 -17.99 4.10 13.31
N ARG A 112 -18.15 5.28 12.71
CA ARG A 112 -17.04 6.06 12.15
C ARG A 112 -15.88 6.28 13.13
N ASN A 113 -16.19 6.47 14.42
CA ASN A 113 -15.19 6.68 15.47
C ASN A 113 -14.21 5.49 15.57
N LEU A 114 -14.68 4.27 15.33
CA LEU A 114 -13.81 3.09 15.32
C LEU A 114 -12.88 3.11 14.11
N LEU A 115 -13.36 3.52 12.93
CA LEU A 115 -12.52 3.68 11.74
C LEU A 115 -11.48 4.77 11.94
N ASP A 116 -11.85 5.89 12.57
CA ASP A 116 -10.92 6.96 12.94
C ASP A 116 -9.84 6.45 13.90
N HIS A 117 -10.19 5.55 14.84
CA HIS A 117 -9.21 4.92 15.72
C HIS A 117 -8.27 3.97 14.95
N LEU A 118 -8.84 3.06 14.14
CA LEU A 118 -8.10 2.09 13.32
C LEU A 118 -7.15 2.76 12.32
N SER A 119 -7.51 3.92 11.77
CA SER A 119 -6.67 4.65 10.82
C SER A 119 -5.65 5.61 11.47
N GLY A 120 -5.65 5.75 12.80
CA GLY A 120 -4.86 6.77 13.49
C GLY A 120 -5.30 8.19 13.11
N SER A 121 -6.61 8.41 12.96
CA SER A 121 -7.24 9.68 12.54
C SER A 121 -6.86 10.15 11.14
N ARG A 122 -6.34 9.25 10.30
CA ARG A 122 -6.06 9.50 8.88
C ARG A 122 -7.32 9.30 8.03
N PRO A 123 -7.40 9.93 6.83
CA PRO A 123 -8.60 9.89 6.00
C PRO A 123 -8.87 8.47 5.45
N HIS A 124 -9.67 7.70 6.18
CA HIS A 124 -9.99 6.30 5.87
C HIS A 124 -11.10 6.13 4.81
N GLN A 125 -11.83 7.21 4.45
CA GLN A 125 -12.90 7.21 3.44
C GLN A 125 -14.06 6.24 3.73
N GLY A 126 -14.23 5.84 5.00
CA GLY A 126 -15.28 4.93 5.44
C GLY A 126 -14.95 3.44 5.30
N VAL A 127 -13.67 3.08 5.07
CA VAL A 127 -13.24 1.69 5.01
C VAL A 127 -11.85 1.49 5.64
N CYS A 128 -11.71 0.41 6.41
CA CYS A 128 -10.44 -0.11 6.89
C CYS A 128 -10.37 -1.62 6.61
N LEU A 129 -9.18 -2.16 6.43
CA LEU A 129 -8.93 -3.57 6.17
C LEU A 129 -7.78 -4.01 7.08
N GLU A 130 -8.03 -5.05 7.87
CA GLU A 130 -7.04 -5.68 8.74
C GLU A 130 -6.33 -6.81 8.01
N VAL A 131 -5.00 -6.78 8.00
CA VAL A 131 -4.15 -7.68 7.20
C VAL A 131 -2.81 -7.96 7.86
N GLU A 132 -2.18 -9.06 7.46
CA GLU A 132 -0.77 -9.31 7.75
C GLU A 132 0.15 -8.37 6.97
N GLU A 133 1.33 -8.08 7.53
CA GLU A 133 2.35 -7.20 6.94
C GLU A 133 2.73 -7.61 5.50
N LEU A 134 2.90 -6.62 4.63
CA LEU A 134 3.37 -6.85 3.26
C LEU A 134 4.83 -7.28 3.28
N GLN A 135 5.10 -8.49 2.80
CA GLN A 135 6.46 -8.98 2.68
C GLN A 135 7.10 -8.42 1.41
N VAL A 136 8.12 -7.60 1.56
CA VAL A 136 8.96 -7.13 0.45
C VAL A 136 10.07 -8.16 0.24
N PRO A 137 10.19 -8.75 -0.97
CA PRO A 137 11.24 -9.72 -1.22
C PRO A 137 12.62 -9.07 -1.16
N GLU A 138 13.58 -9.75 -0.54
CA GLU A 138 14.98 -9.35 -0.63
C GLU A 138 15.48 -9.49 -2.06
N TRP A 139 16.37 -8.59 -2.46
CA TRP A 139 16.96 -8.64 -3.79
C TRP A 139 17.89 -9.85 -3.92
N ASN A 140 17.74 -10.65 -4.97
CA ASN A 140 18.69 -11.71 -5.28
C ASN A 140 19.14 -11.62 -6.75
N THR A 141 20.46 -11.64 -6.96
CA THR A 141 21.08 -11.63 -8.28
C THR A 141 20.66 -12.80 -9.18
N SER A 142 20.18 -13.92 -8.64
CA SER A 142 19.73 -15.07 -9.43
C SER A 142 18.42 -14.82 -10.18
N ASP A 143 17.54 -13.95 -9.66
CA ASP A 143 16.20 -13.73 -10.22
C ASP A 143 16.21 -12.90 -11.51
N VAL A 144 17.31 -12.19 -11.72
CA VAL A 144 17.60 -11.29 -12.84
C VAL A 144 17.79 -12.04 -14.15
N LEU A 145 18.46 -13.20 -14.10
CA LEU A 145 18.99 -13.88 -15.28
C LEU A 145 17.96 -14.78 -15.98
N MET A 146 16.84 -15.09 -15.32
CA MET A 146 15.90 -16.12 -15.78
C MET A 146 14.69 -15.58 -16.54
N ARG A 147 14.49 -14.25 -16.62
CA ARG A 147 13.15 -13.70 -16.91
C ARG A 147 12.94 -12.98 -18.24
N SER A 148 13.95 -12.71 -19.07
CA SER A 148 13.72 -11.75 -20.16
C SER A 148 14.37 -12.07 -21.50
N THR A 149 13.53 -12.09 -22.54
CA THR A 149 13.86 -11.96 -23.97
C THR A 149 14.02 -10.49 -24.40
N SER A 150 13.69 -9.52 -23.53
CA SER A 150 13.84 -8.07 -23.71
C SER A 150 14.81 -7.45 -22.70
N LEU A 151 15.19 -6.18 -22.86
CA LEU A 151 16.03 -5.46 -21.89
C LEU A 151 15.16 -4.98 -20.71
N PRO A 152 15.38 -5.46 -19.47
CA PRO A 152 14.58 -5.00 -18.32
C PRO A 152 14.95 -3.57 -17.91
N LEU A 153 13.96 -2.79 -17.46
CA LEU A 153 14.11 -1.45 -16.91
C LEU A 153 13.91 -1.48 -15.40
N TRP A 154 14.95 -1.14 -14.63
CA TRP A 154 14.89 -1.09 -13.17
C TRP A 154 15.12 0.32 -12.65
N LEU A 155 14.55 0.59 -11.48
CA LEU A 155 14.66 1.86 -10.78
C LEU A 155 15.24 1.65 -9.38
N LEU A 156 16.42 2.21 -9.12
CA LEU A 156 17.01 2.25 -7.78
C LEU A 156 16.62 3.56 -7.09
N LEU A 157 15.96 3.46 -5.94
CA LEU A 157 15.58 4.61 -5.12
C LEU A 157 16.46 4.69 -3.89
N HIS A 158 17.45 5.58 -3.92
CA HIS A 158 18.35 5.81 -2.79
C HIS A 158 17.93 7.06 -2.02
N ASN A 159 17.76 6.93 -0.70
CA ASN A 159 17.45 8.02 0.23
C ASN A 159 16.14 8.80 -0.09
N VAL A 160 15.12 8.13 -0.62
CA VAL A 160 13.77 8.68 -0.74
C VAL A 160 13.05 8.51 0.60
N GLN A 161 13.02 9.57 1.42
CA GLN A 161 12.48 9.50 2.78
C GLN A 161 10.99 9.85 2.89
N ASP A 162 10.48 10.69 1.99
CA ASP A 162 9.08 11.09 2.01
C ASP A 162 8.21 9.98 1.37
N PRO A 163 7.29 9.35 2.12
CA PRO A 163 6.37 8.34 1.60
C PRO A 163 5.46 8.85 0.48
N MET A 164 5.16 10.15 0.44
CA MET A 164 4.35 10.73 -0.63
C MET A 164 5.12 10.72 -1.96
N ASN A 165 6.36 11.18 -1.94
CA ASN A 165 7.27 11.10 -3.09
C ASN A 165 7.50 9.64 -3.50
N PHE A 166 7.73 8.75 -2.53
CA PHE A 166 7.89 7.32 -2.80
C PHE A 166 6.69 6.73 -3.54
N GLY A 167 5.46 6.99 -3.05
CA GLY A 167 4.23 6.55 -3.69
C GLY A 167 4.04 7.14 -5.10
N ALA A 168 4.36 8.42 -5.31
CA ALA A 168 4.29 9.06 -6.62
C ALA A 168 5.26 8.44 -7.64
N ILE A 169 6.46 8.12 -7.19
CA ILE A 169 7.47 7.43 -8.00
C ILE A 169 6.99 6.02 -8.36
N LEU A 170 6.50 5.23 -7.41
CA LEU A 170 6.01 3.88 -7.67
C LEU A 170 4.86 3.86 -8.68
N ARG A 171 3.92 4.81 -8.58
CA ARG A 171 2.81 4.94 -9.53
C ARG A 171 3.29 5.27 -10.95
N THR A 172 4.25 6.19 -11.07
CA THR A 172 4.85 6.56 -12.35
C THR A 172 5.64 5.39 -12.93
N ALA A 173 6.44 4.71 -12.11
CA ALA A 173 7.21 3.54 -12.51
C ALA A 173 6.30 2.41 -13.04
N HIS A 174 5.21 2.10 -12.33
CA HIS A 174 4.22 1.13 -12.79
C HIS A 174 3.59 1.53 -14.12
N TYR A 175 3.19 2.80 -14.28
CA TYR A 175 2.58 3.30 -15.52
C TYR A 175 3.54 3.24 -16.72
N LEU A 176 4.83 3.51 -16.50
CA LEU A 176 5.85 3.49 -17.55
C LEU A 176 6.43 2.10 -17.84
N GLY A 177 5.95 1.06 -17.14
CA GLY A 177 6.41 -0.32 -17.36
C GLY A 177 7.81 -0.61 -16.80
N VAL A 178 8.19 0.02 -15.67
CA VAL A 178 9.38 -0.35 -14.92
C VAL A 178 9.19 -1.76 -14.34
N ASP A 179 10.13 -2.66 -14.61
CA ASP A 179 10.05 -4.06 -14.20
C ASP A 179 10.29 -4.25 -12.69
N GLN A 180 11.23 -3.49 -12.13
CA GLN A 180 11.63 -3.61 -10.72
C GLN A 180 11.96 -2.25 -10.11
N VAL A 181 11.52 -2.04 -8.87
CA VAL A 181 11.96 -0.93 -8.04
C VAL A 181 12.76 -1.50 -6.88
N VAL A 182 14.00 -1.06 -6.73
CA VAL A 182 14.93 -1.51 -5.69
C VAL A 182 15.14 -0.36 -4.73
N VAL A 183 15.00 -0.64 -3.43
CA VAL A 183 15.34 0.27 -2.35
C VAL A 183 16.50 -0.33 -1.55
N PRO A 184 17.48 0.48 -1.12
CA PRO A 184 18.49 0.02 -0.19
C PRO A 184 17.81 -0.30 1.14
N SER A 185 18.20 -1.42 1.75
CA SER A 185 17.99 -1.61 3.18
C SER A 185 18.77 -0.50 3.90
N SER A 186 18.15 0.20 4.84
CA SER A 186 18.71 1.39 5.52
C SER A 186 20.14 1.18 6.06
N ASP A 187 20.90 2.27 6.23
CA ASP A 187 22.19 2.30 6.95
C ASP A 187 22.05 1.95 8.45
#